data_AF-H8WVS1-F1
#
_entry.id   AF-H8WVS1-F1
#
_cell.length_a   1.000
_cell.length_b   1.000
_cell.length_c   1.000
_cell.angle_alpha   90.00
_cell.angle_beta   90.00
_cell.angle_gamma   90.00
#
_symmetry.space_group_name_H-M   'P 1'
#
loop_
_entity.id
_entity.type
_entity.pdbx_description
1 polymer ?
#
loop_
_entity_poly.entity_id
_entity_poly.type
_entity_poly.pdbx_seq_one_letter_code
_entity_poly.pdbx_strand_id
1 'polypeptide(L)'
;MMLSTSSLTNFPDEIIHNILDQGILTRTDLHKFLFNKTTHHIAQRILNKRVLVHLSVGKRRNYESSITTPYDYDTTCDQHIYYNFSTVELFLHWLADHYNLQNYIIQIFIEQFDLSDLKALKLLRGKNLKIYLNYEHDLLNSAPRFNRLIWPCFRGIFSLTENRISVVIEYENFIESPIHLNLTDIEEIEIRSYFPTAQSFHLITDMPCLAKIVINNSSLAPLNLKLDCRGDNVETFVIKGPVESLVHVGKFLQYDCHRIRNLVVNRCNLHDFHCHFLKHFSPSGLPSLRKLDLSSNEFGSLENINLQSYFPRLLSLQIKFEIHKTNKFRFSNIQLPSTLQVLNLQDKKIYSFSIAMGPKQFKSLDLSYNYPLDFHFNSIDEIDSLNLSYNRSILSSIHRFNLDDIAKFIFSKVEQLNLQGCNITNEDLESLELLLASPIQQSPNAPLSRLHILNLSNNKLSNLRCFNSKSFKMLPLQQVDLSFNAFYSLSKYNFPLTLANYPNLLKINLTGNSRLSRIHSSNDDEYPKLETMYTSIRPNSI
;
A
#
# COMPACT_ATOMS: atom_id res chain seq x y z
N MET A 1 -42.65 23.16 -5.49
CA MET A 1 -41.85 24.35 -5.16
C MET A 1 -40.87 24.56 -6.32
N MET A 2 -41.19 25.47 -7.25
CA MET A 2 -40.33 25.75 -8.40
C MET A 2 -39.11 26.51 -7.90
N LEU A 3 -37.92 25.91 -8.01
CA LEU A 3 -36.67 26.62 -7.81
C LEU A 3 -36.53 27.61 -8.96
N SER A 4 -36.73 28.89 -8.66
CA SER A 4 -36.34 29.99 -9.53
C SER A 4 -34.87 29.80 -9.91
N THR A 5 -34.55 30.00 -11.19
CA THR A 5 -33.20 30.01 -11.77
C THR A 5 -32.34 31.13 -11.15
N SER A 6 -31.94 30.96 -9.89
CA SER A 6 -30.81 31.66 -9.29
C SER A 6 -29.57 31.12 -9.97
N SER A 7 -29.16 31.86 -10.99
CA SER A 7 -28.04 31.58 -11.87
C SER A 7 -26.80 31.17 -11.06
N LEU A 8 -26.27 29.98 -11.33
CA LEU A 8 -25.02 29.43 -10.77
C LEU A 8 -23.83 30.41 -10.84
N THR A 9 -23.93 31.46 -11.65
CA THR A 9 -23.01 32.59 -11.81
C THR A 9 -22.64 33.33 -10.53
N ASN A 10 -23.42 33.21 -9.45
CA ASN A 10 -23.17 33.94 -8.21
C ASN A 10 -22.37 33.13 -7.17
N PHE A 11 -22.07 31.86 -7.45
CA PHE A 11 -21.32 31.02 -6.52
C PHE A 11 -19.81 31.10 -6.80
N PRO A 12 -18.96 31.12 -5.75
CA PRO A 12 -17.52 30.97 -5.90
C PRO A 12 -17.14 29.67 -6.62
N ASP A 13 -16.06 29.70 -7.37
CA ASP A 13 -15.56 28.56 -8.15
C ASP A 13 -15.36 27.30 -7.32
N GLU A 14 -14.98 27.41 -6.05
CA GLU A 14 -14.81 26.29 -5.12
C GLU A 14 -16.12 25.60 -4.77
N ILE A 15 -17.22 26.35 -4.63
CA ILE A 15 -18.54 25.79 -4.34
C ILE A 15 -19.07 25.06 -5.58
N ILE A 16 -18.94 25.69 -6.76
CA ILE A 16 -19.32 25.06 -8.03
C ILE A 16 -18.46 23.81 -8.25
N HIS A 17 -17.16 23.86 -7.91
CA HIS A 17 -16.28 22.70 -8.00
C HIS A 17 -16.78 21.56 -7.10
N ASN A 18 -17.10 21.84 -5.85
CA ASN A 18 -17.57 20.81 -4.91
C ASN A 18 -18.94 20.22 -5.29
N ILE A 19 -19.81 21.00 -5.93
CA ILE A 19 -21.10 20.52 -6.47
C ILE A 19 -20.85 19.60 -7.67
N LEU A 20 -20.04 20.05 -8.63
CA LEU A 20 -19.75 19.31 -9.85
C LEU A 20 -18.87 18.07 -9.58
N ASP A 21 -18.04 18.10 -8.53
CA ASP A 21 -17.16 17.01 -8.11
C ASP A 21 -17.85 16.03 -7.13
N GLN A 22 -19.19 15.97 -7.12
CA GLN A 22 -19.92 14.86 -6.50
C GLN A 22 -20.00 13.65 -7.43
N GLY A 23 -19.70 12.45 -6.94
CA GLY A 23 -19.70 11.21 -7.74
C GLY A 23 -21.05 10.81 -8.35
N ILE A 24 -22.13 11.50 -7.98
CA ILE A 24 -23.51 11.26 -8.46
C ILE A 24 -23.75 11.88 -9.85
N LEU A 25 -22.99 12.92 -10.23
CA LEU A 25 -23.17 13.59 -11.52
C LEU A 25 -22.54 12.78 -12.65
N THR A 26 -23.36 12.44 -13.66
CA THR A 26 -22.90 11.70 -14.84
C THR A 26 -22.06 12.58 -15.77
N ARG A 27 -21.28 11.96 -16.67
CA ARG A 27 -20.58 12.68 -17.76
C ARG A 27 -21.52 13.60 -18.55
N THR A 28 -22.72 13.12 -18.86
CA THR A 28 -23.73 13.88 -19.62
C THR A 28 -24.18 15.11 -18.83
N ASP A 29 -24.30 14.99 -17.51
CA ASP A 29 -24.65 16.13 -16.66
C ASP A 29 -23.52 17.15 -16.60
N LEU A 30 -22.27 16.70 -16.46
CA LEU A 30 -21.08 17.57 -16.52
C LEU A 30 -20.93 18.28 -17.87
N HIS A 31 -21.26 17.61 -18.99
CA HIS A 31 -21.25 18.22 -20.32
C HIS A 31 -22.25 19.38 -20.45
N LYS A 32 -23.40 19.35 -19.76
CA LYS A 32 -24.34 20.49 -19.75
C LYS A 32 -23.69 21.75 -19.15
N PHE A 33 -22.77 21.59 -18.20
CA PHE A 33 -22.03 22.71 -17.59
C PHE A 33 -20.82 23.18 -18.41
N LEU A 34 -20.30 22.34 -19.32
CA LEU A 34 -19.25 22.75 -20.27
C LEU A 34 -19.71 23.84 -21.23
N PHE A 35 -20.98 23.80 -21.64
CA PHE A 35 -21.54 24.76 -22.60
C PHE A 35 -22.01 26.07 -21.95
N ASN A 36 -21.89 26.18 -20.63
CA ASN A 36 -22.18 27.42 -19.91
C ASN A 36 -20.88 28.20 -19.65
N LYS A 37 -20.77 29.41 -20.20
CA LYS A 37 -19.57 30.27 -20.15
C LYS A 37 -19.01 30.49 -18.74
N THR A 38 -19.85 30.54 -17.71
CA THR A 38 -19.41 30.85 -16.35
C THR A 38 -18.95 29.63 -15.55
N THR A 39 -19.40 28.42 -15.93
CA THR A 39 -18.99 27.18 -15.27
C THR A 39 -18.03 26.35 -16.12
N HIS A 40 -17.73 26.80 -17.35
CA HIS A 40 -16.95 26.08 -18.34
C HIS A 40 -15.59 25.63 -17.80
N HIS A 41 -14.80 26.52 -17.20
CA HIS A 41 -13.45 26.19 -16.71
C HIS A 41 -13.47 25.20 -15.55
N ILE A 42 -14.49 25.29 -14.67
CA ILE A 42 -14.65 24.40 -13.51
C ILE A 42 -15.14 23.02 -13.96
N ALA A 43 -16.16 22.98 -14.82
CA ALA A 43 -16.67 21.76 -15.43
C ALA A 43 -15.57 21.07 -16.24
N GLN A 44 -14.75 21.82 -16.98
CA GLN A 44 -13.58 21.30 -17.69
C GLN A 44 -12.53 20.74 -16.74
N ARG A 45 -12.22 21.43 -15.63
CA ARG A 45 -11.29 20.95 -14.60
C ARG A 45 -11.77 19.64 -13.97
N ILE A 46 -13.06 19.52 -13.70
CA ILE A 46 -13.66 18.31 -13.10
C ILE A 46 -13.77 17.18 -14.10
N LEU A 47 -14.15 17.47 -15.34
CA LEU A 47 -14.11 16.48 -16.42
C LEU A 47 -12.68 16.00 -16.67
N ASN A 48 -11.69 16.88 -16.68
CA ASN A 48 -10.29 16.45 -16.76
C ASN A 48 -9.90 15.58 -15.56
N LYS A 49 -10.36 15.89 -14.36
CA LYS A 49 -10.11 15.08 -13.16
C LYS A 49 -10.77 13.69 -13.23
N ARG A 50 -11.97 13.59 -13.81
CA ARG A 50 -12.83 12.39 -13.74
C ARG A 50 -12.81 11.53 -14.99
N VAL A 51 -12.58 12.14 -16.15
CA VAL A 51 -12.74 11.52 -17.45
C VAL A 51 -11.37 11.24 -18.01
N LEU A 52 -11.11 9.95 -18.18
CA LEU A 52 -9.92 9.46 -18.83
C LEU A 52 -10.29 9.05 -20.24
N VAL A 53 -9.60 9.63 -21.22
CA VAL A 53 -9.69 9.15 -22.60
C VAL A 53 -8.79 7.95 -22.73
N HIS A 54 -9.34 6.82 -23.18
CA HIS A 54 -8.56 5.67 -23.59
C HIS A 54 -8.56 5.57 -25.11
N LEU A 55 -7.42 5.91 -25.71
CA LEU A 55 -7.15 5.73 -27.12
C LEU A 55 -6.47 4.38 -27.32
N SER A 56 -7.04 3.51 -28.14
CA SER A 56 -6.41 2.25 -28.55
C SER A 56 -5.99 2.36 -30.01
N VAL A 57 -4.72 2.11 -30.32
CA VAL A 57 -4.16 2.09 -31.67
C VAL A 57 -3.79 0.66 -32.02
N GLY A 58 -4.55 0.04 -32.91
CA GLY A 58 -4.50 -1.39 -33.20
C GLY A 58 -5.53 -2.20 -32.39
N LYS A 59 -5.50 -3.53 -32.52
CA LYS A 59 -6.41 -4.48 -31.84
C LYS A 59 -5.67 -5.71 -31.35
N ARG A 60 -5.77 -6.06 -30.07
CA ARG A 60 -5.26 -7.35 -29.55
C ARG A 60 -5.83 -8.52 -30.36
N ARG A 61 -4.98 -9.38 -30.94
CA ARG A 61 -5.44 -10.46 -31.86
C ARG A 61 -6.33 -11.51 -31.20
N ASN A 62 -6.23 -11.66 -29.87
CA ASN A 62 -6.89 -12.72 -29.10
C ASN A 62 -7.95 -12.22 -28.09
N TYR A 63 -8.26 -10.92 -28.05
CA TYR A 63 -9.28 -10.36 -27.16
C TYR A 63 -10.03 -9.21 -27.85
N GLU A 64 -11.36 -9.27 -27.86
CA GLU A 64 -12.22 -8.17 -28.34
C GLU A 64 -12.26 -6.95 -27.39
N SER A 65 -11.54 -6.97 -26.26
CA SER A 65 -11.52 -5.87 -25.31
C SER A 65 -10.12 -5.39 -24.95
N SER A 66 -9.93 -4.09 -25.11
CA SER A 66 -8.81 -3.29 -24.62
C SER A 66 -8.80 -3.27 -23.09
N ILE A 67 -7.67 -3.66 -22.49
CA ILE A 67 -7.38 -3.73 -21.04
C ILE A 67 -8.20 -4.82 -20.31
N THR A 68 -7.58 -5.99 -20.11
CA THR A 68 -8.08 -7.05 -19.23
C THR A 68 -7.08 -7.43 -18.13
N THR A 69 -6.19 -6.51 -17.69
CA THR A 69 -5.45 -6.77 -16.45
C THR A 69 -6.18 -6.13 -15.26
N PRO A 70 -6.47 -6.89 -14.19
CA PRO A 70 -7.04 -6.34 -12.95
C PRO A 70 -6.20 -5.22 -12.32
N TYR A 71 -4.93 -5.08 -12.70
CA TYR A 71 -4.00 -4.09 -12.18
C TYR A 71 -4.30 -2.65 -12.60
N ASP A 72 -5.02 -2.42 -13.71
CA ASP A 72 -5.31 -1.07 -14.20
C ASP A 72 -6.65 -0.50 -13.67
N TYR A 73 -7.53 -1.36 -13.10
CA TYR A 73 -8.81 -0.96 -12.48
C TYR A 73 -8.62 -0.05 -11.25
N ASP A 74 -7.51 -0.22 -10.52
CA ASP A 74 -7.24 0.52 -9.28
C ASP A 74 -6.92 2.02 -9.49
N THR A 75 -6.70 2.46 -10.73
CA THR A 75 -6.32 3.85 -11.03
C THR A 75 -7.45 4.74 -11.57
N THR A 76 -8.65 4.22 -11.77
CA THR A 76 -9.66 4.94 -12.56
C THR A 76 -11.07 4.88 -11.96
N CYS A 77 -11.63 6.05 -11.63
CA CYS A 77 -13.05 6.19 -11.32
C CYS A 77 -13.91 6.04 -12.60
N ASP A 78 -14.85 5.11 -12.57
CA ASP A 78 -16.15 4.94 -13.26
C ASP A 78 -16.48 5.50 -14.67
N GLN A 79 -15.71 6.38 -15.32
CA GLN A 79 -16.08 7.00 -16.62
C GLN A 79 -14.92 7.11 -17.62
N HIS A 80 -14.81 6.10 -18.49
CA HIS A 80 -13.83 6.07 -19.59
C HIS A 80 -14.47 6.43 -20.94
N ILE A 81 -13.73 7.19 -21.76
CA ILE A 81 -14.06 7.37 -23.18
C ILE A 81 -13.15 6.46 -23.97
N TYR A 82 -13.70 5.37 -24.50
CA TYR A 82 -12.95 4.47 -25.36
C TYR A 82 -13.05 4.93 -26.82
N TYR A 83 -11.90 5.07 -27.46
CA TYR A 83 -11.83 5.28 -28.90
C TYR A 83 -10.79 4.35 -29.51
N ASN A 84 -11.21 3.60 -30.53
CA ASN A 84 -10.32 2.79 -31.34
C ASN A 84 -9.86 3.60 -32.55
N PHE A 85 -8.57 3.91 -32.61
CA PHE A 85 -7.93 4.63 -33.68
C PHE A 85 -7.89 3.75 -34.94
N SER A 86 -8.81 4.03 -35.86
CA SER A 86 -8.95 3.30 -37.13
C SER A 86 -8.39 4.07 -38.33
N THR A 87 -8.67 5.38 -38.43
CA THR A 87 -8.11 6.28 -39.46
C THR A 87 -7.80 7.66 -38.88
N VAL A 88 -6.86 8.37 -39.51
CA VAL A 88 -6.50 9.75 -39.13
C VAL A 88 -7.72 10.68 -39.20
N GLU A 89 -8.52 10.60 -40.26
CA GLU A 89 -9.69 11.47 -40.46
C GLU A 89 -10.74 11.30 -39.35
N LEU A 90 -11.07 10.05 -39.00
CA LEU A 90 -11.99 9.76 -37.91
C LEU A 90 -11.43 10.21 -36.56
N PHE A 91 -10.12 10.07 -36.35
CA PHE A 91 -9.48 10.57 -35.14
C PHE A 91 -9.53 12.10 -35.06
N LEU A 92 -9.32 12.82 -36.17
CA LEU A 92 -9.41 14.28 -36.19
C LEU A 92 -10.82 14.77 -35.86
N HIS A 93 -11.85 14.11 -36.43
CA HIS A 93 -13.23 14.43 -36.11
C HIS A 93 -13.54 14.16 -34.63
N TRP A 94 -13.17 12.98 -34.13
CA TRP A 94 -13.36 12.61 -32.74
C TRP A 94 -12.60 13.56 -31.78
N LEU A 95 -11.36 13.95 -32.12
CA LEU A 95 -10.55 14.84 -31.30
C LEU A 95 -11.15 16.25 -31.24
N ALA A 96 -11.75 16.74 -32.32
CA ALA A 96 -12.43 18.04 -32.33
C ALA A 96 -13.52 18.12 -31.24
N ASP A 97 -14.26 17.03 -31.04
CA ASP A 97 -15.31 16.94 -30.02
C ASP A 97 -14.77 16.78 -28.59
N HIS A 98 -13.49 16.42 -28.44
CA HIS A 98 -12.86 16.07 -27.16
C HIS A 98 -11.58 16.86 -26.87
N TYR A 99 -11.29 17.93 -27.63
CA TYR A 99 -10.00 18.64 -27.62
C TYR A 99 -9.63 19.22 -26.25
N ASN A 100 -10.62 19.57 -25.43
CA ASN A 100 -10.38 20.20 -24.14
C ASN A 100 -9.93 19.22 -23.04
N LEU A 101 -10.07 17.91 -23.27
CA LEU A 101 -9.65 16.87 -22.32
C LEU A 101 -8.13 16.88 -22.14
N GLN A 102 -7.65 16.62 -20.94
CA GLN A 102 -6.22 16.76 -20.59
C GLN A 102 -5.51 15.45 -20.29
N ASN A 103 -6.26 14.39 -19.93
CA ASN A 103 -5.69 13.12 -19.50
C ASN A 103 -6.03 12.02 -20.50
N TYR A 104 -5.00 11.40 -21.07
CA TYR A 104 -5.13 10.34 -22.05
C TYR A 104 -4.32 9.12 -21.64
N ILE A 105 -4.97 7.95 -21.64
CA ILE A 105 -4.29 6.66 -21.79
C ILE A 105 -4.24 6.35 -23.28
N ILE A 106 -3.04 6.08 -23.80
CA ILE A 106 -2.85 5.68 -25.19
C ILE A 106 -2.25 4.28 -25.18
N GLN A 107 -2.98 3.31 -25.70
CA GLN A 107 -2.53 1.93 -25.82
C GLN A 107 -2.19 1.63 -27.28
N ILE A 108 -0.94 1.32 -27.54
CA ILE A 108 -0.38 1.19 -28.88
C ILE A 108 0.10 -0.24 -29.08
N PHE A 109 -0.52 -0.98 -29.99
CA PHE A 109 -0.11 -2.34 -30.37
C PHE A 109 0.88 -2.28 -31.53
N ILE A 110 2.18 -2.30 -31.18
CA ILE A 110 3.31 -1.89 -32.02
C ILE A 110 3.38 -2.56 -33.40
N GLU A 111 2.89 -3.78 -33.52
CA GLU A 111 2.99 -4.57 -34.75
C GLU A 111 1.88 -4.30 -35.76
N GLN A 112 0.86 -3.54 -35.39
CA GLN A 112 -0.41 -3.51 -36.10
C GLN A 112 -0.75 -2.19 -36.79
N PHE A 113 0.18 -1.23 -36.81
CA PHE A 113 -0.05 0.07 -37.43
C PHE A 113 1.15 0.51 -38.27
N ASP A 114 0.88 1.41 -39.21
CA ASP A 114 1.91 2.18 -39.90
C ASP A 114 2.33 3.37 -39.03
N LEU A 115 3.64 3.61 -38.94
CA LEU A 115 4.21 4.74 -38.20
C LEU A 115 3.70 6.10 -38.72
N SER A 116 3.27 6.15 -39.99
CA SER A 116 2.67 7.33 -40.59
C SER A 116 1.36 7.76 -39.89
N ASP A 117 0.53 6.79 -39.47
CA ASP A 117 -0.77 7.02 -38.84
C ASP A 117 -0.64 7.62 -37.43
N LEU A 118 0.43 7.26 -36.72
CA LEU A 118 0.70 7.79 -35.38
C LEU A 118 1.03 9.29 -35.38
N LYS A 119 1.39 9.89 -36.52
CA LYS A 119 1.71 11.32 -36.60
C LYS A 119 0.53 12.21 -36.17
N ALA A 120 -0.70 11.74 -36.30
CA ALA A 120 -1.88 12.48 -35.85
C ALA A 120 -1.90 12.70 -34.33
N LEU A 121 -1.26 11.80 -33.54
CA LEU A 121 -1.18 11.93 -32.08
C LEU A 121 -0.33 13.14 -31.64
N LYS A 122 0.42 13.78 -32.54
CA LYS A 122 1.07 15.08 -32.30
C LYS A 122 0.10 16.17 -31.83
N LEU A 123 -1.17 16.04 -32.18
CA LEU A 123 -2.21 16.98 -31.78
C LEU A 123 -2.55 16.92 -30.28
N LEU A 124 -2.11 15.87 -29.58
CA LEU A 124 -2.21 15.74 -28.13
C LEU A 124 -1.08 16.49 -27.40
N ARG A 125 -0.52 17.53 -28.01
CA ARG A 125 0.50 18.39 -27.43
C ARG A 125 -0.07 19.21 -26.26
N GLY A 126 0.70 19.34 -25.17
CA GLY A 126 0.29 20.03 -23.95
C GLY A 126 -0.60 19.21 -23.03
N LYS A 127 -0.69 17.88 -23.22
CA LYS A 127 -1.57 16.96 -22.47
C LYS A 127 -0.78 16.08 -21.50
N ASN A 128 -1.49 15.46 -20.55
CA ASN A 128 -0.95 14.41 -19.69
C ASN A 128 -1.22 13.05 -20.34
N LEU A 129 -0.15 12.35 -20.69
CA LEU A 129 -0.22 11.13 -21.49
C LEU A 129 0.36 9.96 -20.69
N LYS A 130 -0.44 8.90 -20.51
CA LYS A 130 0.05 7.59 -20.08
C LYS A 130 0.04 6.65 -21.26
N ILE A 131 1.20 6.29 -21.77
CA ILE A 131 1.32 5.57 -23.04
C ILE A 131 1.76 4.13 -22.78
N TYR A 132 0.91 3.18 -23.14
CA TYR A 132 1.19 1.75 -23.11
C TYR A 132 1.68 1.32 -24.49
N LEU A 133 2.93 0.87 -24.54
CA LEU A 133 3.57 0.30 -25.70
C LEU A 133 3.52 -1.22 -25.56
N ASN A 134 2.56 -1.86 -26.22
CA ASN A 134 2.34 -3.30 -26.11
C ASN A 134 2.98 -4.04 -27.26
N TYR A 135 3.73 -5.07 -26.90
CA TYR A 135 4.45 -5.92 -27.84
C TYR A 135 3.97 -7.37 -27.68
N GLU A 136 3.20 -7.89 -28.64
CA GLU A 136 2.43 -9.15 -28.52
C GLU A 136 2.98 -10.30 -29.39
N HIS A 137 3.67 -10.04 -30.51
CA HIS A 137 4.09 -11.07 -31.45
C HIS A 137 5.53 -10.91 -31.97
N ASP A 138 6.27 -12.01 -31.90
CA ASP A 138 7.65 -12.09 -32.36
C ASP A 138 7.73 -12.72 -33.75
N LEU A 139 8.33 -11.99 -34.68
CA LEU A 139 8.90 -12.51 -35.91
C LEU A 139 10.34 -11.99 -35.98
N LEU A 140 11.27 -12.67 -35.31
CA LEU A 140 12.74 -12.65 -35.46
C LEU A 140 13.48 -11.30 -35.66
N ASN A 141 12.84 -10.14 -35.46
CA ASN A 141 13.40 -8.81 -35.77
C ASN A 141 12.86 -7.70 -34.85
N SER A 142 12.28 -8.06 -33.71
CA SER A 142 11.45 -7.21 -32.84
C SER A 142 12.22 -6.09 -32.12
N ALA A 143 13.27 -6.44 -31.36
CA ALA A 143 14.07 -5.47 -30.62
C ALA A 143 14.86 -4.51 -31.53
N PRO A 144 15.47 -4.94 -32.68
CA PRO A 144 16.04 -4.03 -33.66
C PRO A 144 15.01 -3.06 -34.25
N ARG A 145 13.80 -3.55 -34.59
CA ARG A 145 12.70 -2.69 -35.07
C ARG A 145 12.27 -1.70 -33.99
N PHE A 146 12.18 -2.13 -32.73
CA PHE A 146 11.86 -1.27 -31.61
C PHE A 146 12.89 -0.15 -31.43
N ASN A 147 14.17 -0.52 -31.30
CA ASN A 147 15.27 0.42 -31.08
C ASN A 147 15.47 1.38 -32.28
N ARG A 148 15.33 0.90 -33.53
CA ARG A 148 15.65 1.70 -34.74
C ARG A 148 14.47 2.48 -35.31
N LEU A 149 13.24 2.00 -35.12
CA LEU A 149 12.07 2.58 -35.78
C LEU A 149 11.05 3.09 -34.74
N ILE A 150 10.60 2.24 -33.83
CA ILE A 150 9.47 2.60 -32.95
C ILE A 150 9.88 3.63 -31.90
N TRP A 151 10.95 3.39 -31.14
CA TRP A 151 11.39 4.31 -30.08
C TRP A 151 11.82 5.69 -30.63
N PRO A 152 12.58 5.80 -31.74
CA PRO A 152 12.87 7.09 -32.36
C PRO A 152 11.62 7.81 -32.87
N CYS A 153 10.66 7.09 -33.49
CA CYS A 153 9.40 7.69 -33.94
C CYS A 153 8.54 8.18 -32.77
N PHE A 154 8.50 7.45 -31.65
CA PHE A 154 7.77 7.84 -30.45
C PHE A 154 8.16 9.25 -29.98
N ARG A 155 9.47 9.55 -29.91
CA ARG A 155 9.98 10.89 -29.56
C ARG A 155 9.60 11.95 -30.60
N GLY A 156 9.46 11.55 -31.86
CA GLY A 156 9.02 12.42 -32.94
C GLY A 156 7.52 12.72 -32.94
N ILE A 157 6.70 11.87 -32.30
CA ILE A 157 5.22 11.97 -32.25
C ILE A 157 4.78 12.72 -31.00
N PHE A 158 5.31 12.37 -29.84
CA PHE A 158 4.95 13.02 -28.59
C PHE A 158 5.99 14.08 -28.26
N SER A 159 5.57 15.35 -28.17
CA SER A 159 6.47 16.42 -27.70
C SER A 159 6.78 16.17 -26.22
N LEU A 160 7.92 15.53 -25.95
CA LEU A 160 8.28 15.10 -24.60
C LEU A 160 8.55 16.28 -23.65
N THR A 161 8.91 17.45 -24.19
CA THR A 161 9.15 18.67 -23.40
C THR A 161 7.88 19.42 -23.03
N GLU A 162 6.76 19.14 -23.69
CA GLU A 162 5.51 19.89 -23.53
C GLU A 162 4.36 19.06 -22.97
N ASN A 163 4.54 17.74 -22.94
CA ASN A 163 3.61 16.81 -22.33
C ASN A 163 4.20 16.26 -21.05
N ARG A 164 3.35 15.93 -20.07
CA ARG A 164 3.73 15.05 -18.96
C ARG A 164 3.50 13.62 -19.39
N ILE A 165 4.59 12.86 -19.54
CA ILE A 165 4.54 11.54 -20.15
C ILE A 165 4.98 10.48 -19.15
N SER A 166 4.06 9.56 -18.86
CA SER A 166 4.33 8.26 -18.24
C SER A 166 4.30 7.19 -19.32
N VAL A 167 5.36 6.41 -19.47
CA VAL A 167 5.41 5.31 -20.44
C VAL A 167 5.34 3.97 -19.71
N VAL A 168 4.51 3.06 -20.19
CA VAL A 168 4.49 1.65 -19.80
C VAL A 168 4.91 0.85 -21.02
N ILE A 169 5.98 0.08 -20.90
CA ILE A 169 6.43 -0.85 -21.94
C ILE A 169 6.03 -2.24 -21.50
N GLU A 170 5.15 -2.88 -22.26
CA GLU A 170 4.62 -4.20 -21.99
C GLU A 170 5.18 -5.20 -23.01
N TYR A 171 5.99 -6.13 -22.53
CA TYR A 171 6.67 -7.10 -23.39
C TYR A 171 6.18 -8.53 -23.09
N GLU A 172 5.42 -9.09 -24.04
CA GLU A 172 4.80 -10.41 -23.95
C GLU A 172 5.58 -11.49 -24.73
N ASN A 173 6.88 -11.31 -24.99
CA ASN A 173 7.68 -12.33 -25.70
C ASN A 173 9.15 -12.40 -25.25
N PHE A 174 9.95 -13.25 -25.91
CA PHE A 174 11.38 -13.38 -25.67
C PHE A 174 12.17 -12.22 -26.30
N ILE A 175 13.10 -11.63 -25.56
CA ILE A 175 13.98 -10.56 -26.06
C ILE A 175 15.29 -11.18 -26.56
N GLU A 176 15.49 -11.22 -27.88
CA GLU A 176 16.71 -11.76 -28.50
C GLU A 176 17.89 -10.77 -28.52
N SER A 177 17.65 -9.46 -28.37
CA SER A 177 18.72 -8.43 -28.34
C SER A 177 18.44 -7.30 -27.32
N PRO A 178 19.48 -6.64 -26.77
CA PRO A 178 19.29 -5.59 -25.78
C PRO A 178 18.36 -4.46 -26.25
N ILE A 179 17.49 -3.99 -25.34
CA ILE A 179 16.60 -2.87 -25.60
C ILE A 179 17.26 -1.60 -25.06
N HIS A 180 17.42 -0.59 -25.92
CA HIS A 180 18.03 0.68 -25.57
C HIS A 180 16.94 1.75 -25.47
N LEU A 181 16.70 2.24 -24.26
CA LEU A 181 15.66 3.23 -23.98
C LEU A 181 16.32 4.55 -23.59
N ASN A 182 16.24 5.53 -24.49
CA ASN A 182 16.56 6.91 -24.13
C ASN A 182 15.34 7.54 -23.45
N LEU A 183 15.40 7.74 -22.14
CA LEU A 183 14.33 8.26 -21.28
C LEU A 183 14.35 9.80 -21.13
N THR A 184 15.10 10.50 -21.98
CA THR A 184 15.13 11.97 -21.98
C THR A 184 13.71 12.53 -22.13
N ASP A 185 13.35 13.45 -21.24
CA ASP A 185 12.04 14.13 -21.17
C ASP A 185 10.84 13.22 -20.81
N ILE A 186 11.08 12.01 -20.29
CA ILE A 186 10.03 11.15 -19.72
C ILE A 186 9.94 11.39 -18.21
N GLU A 187 8.73 11.54 -17.68
CA GLU A 187 8.49 11.77 -16.24
C GLU A 187 8.47 10.44 -15.46
N GLU A 188 7.80 9.43 -16.02
CA GLU A 188 7.73 8.11 -15.41
C GLU A 188 7.91 7.00 -16.45
N ILE A 189 8.60 5.94 -16.07
CA ILE A 189 8.74 4.71 -16.89
C ILE A 189 8.34 3.49 -16.07
N GLU A 190 7.57 2.60 -16.67
CA GLU A 190 7.29 1.26 -16.19
C GLU A 190 7.67 0.23 -17.27
N ILE A 191 8.46 -0.76 -16.90
CA ILE A 191 8.81 -1.89 -17.77
C ILE A 191 8.14 -3.14 -17.20
N ARG A 192 7.24 -3.75 -17.97
CA ARG A 192 6.55 -4.99 -17.65
C ARG A 192 7.08 -6.11 -18.55
N SER A 193 7.72 -7.10 -17.95
CA SER A 193 8.22 -8.29 -18.65
C SER A 193 7.52 -9.52 -18.11
N TYR A 194 6.91 -10.32 -19.00
CA TYR A 194 6.19 -11.54 -18.61
C TYR A 194 6.92 -12.84 -18.97
N PHE A 195 7.83 -12.78 -19.95
CA PHE A 195 8.53 -13.94 -20.47
C PHE A 195 10.03 -13.86 -20.17
N PRO A 196 10.73 -15.01 -20.14
CA PRO A 196 12.17 -15.02 -19.95
C PRO A 196 12.86 -14.13 -20.97
N THR A 197 13.74 -13.23 -20.51
CA THR A 197 14.56 -12.38 -21.36
C THR A 197 16.01 -12.79 -21.18
N ALA A 198 16.67 -13.28 -22.23
CA ALA A 198 18.11 -13.57 -22.15
C ALA A 198 19.00 -12.32 -22.23
N GLN A 199 18.40 -11.13 -22.34
CA GLN A 199 19.08 -9.90 -22.71
C GLN A 199 18.77 -8.75 -21.75
N SER A 200 19.58 -7.70 -21.87
CA SER A 200 19.54 -6.54 -20.98
C SER A 200 18.62 -5.42 -21.47
N PHE A 201 17.98 -4.76 -20.51
CA PHE A 201 17.43 -3.42 -20.72
C PHE A 201 18.51 -2.41 -20.39
N HIS A 202 18.81 -1.53 -21.33
CA HIS A 202 19.75 -0.44 -21.15
C HIS A 202 18.99 0.88 -21.17
N LEU A 203 18.84 1.48 -19.99
CA LEU A 203 18.16 2.76 -19.81
C LEU A 203 19.22 3.88 -19.82
N ILE A 204 19.00 4.87 -20.67
CA ILE A 204 19.90 6.02 -20.87
C ILE A 204 19.08 7.30 -20.66
N THR A 205 19.54 8.25 -19.85
CA THR A 205 18.94 9.60 -19.81
C THR A 205 19.95 10.64 -19.34
N ASP A 206 19.89 11.79 -20.00
CA ASP A 206 20.75 12.95 -19.75
C ASP A 206 20.01 14.09 -19.02
N MET A 207 18.73 13.91 -18.64
CA MET A 207 17.83 15.04 -18.33
C MET A 207 16.99 14.88 -17.04
N PRO A 208 16.61 16.03 -16.42
CA PRO A 208 16.05 16.09 -15.07
C PRO A 208 14.59 15.63 -14.92
N CYS A 209 13.84 15.30 -15.97
CA CYS A 209 12.38 15.13 -15.80
C CYS A 209 11.97 13.80 -15.13
N LEU A 210 12.84 12.78 -15.17
CA LEU A 210 12.52 11.43 -14.70
C LEU A 210 12.36 11.38 -13.18
N ALA A 211 11.13 11.20 -12.72
CA ALA A 211 10.76 11.16 -11.30
C ALA A 211 10.54 9.74 -10.77
N LYS A 212 10.15 8.80 -11.65
CA LYS A 212 9.78 7.43 -11.25
C LYS A 212 10.23 6.38 -12.26
N ILE A 213 10.83 5.32 -11.73
CA ILE A 213 11.20 4.12 -12.50
C ILE A 213 10.55 2.90 -11.84
N VAL A 214 9.85 2.11 -12.64
CA VAL A 214 9.22 0.85 -12.22
C VAL A 214 9.69 -0.28 -13.13
N ILE A 215 10.22 -1.33 -12.55
CA ILE A 215 10.60 -2.57 -13.22
C ILE A 215 9.73 -3.67 -12.63
N ASN A 216 8.90 -4.28 -13.46
CA ASN A 216 8.01 -5.37 -13.09
C ASN A 216 8.31 -6.58 -13.97
N ASN A 217 9.20 -7.44 -13.47
CA ASN A 217 9.55 -8.70 -14.09
C ASN A 217 8.70 -9.82 -13.48
N SER A 218 7.64 -10.20 -14.17
CA SER A 218 6.81 -11.35 -13.79
C SER A 218 7.39 -12.70 -14.26
N SER A 219 8.45 -12.67 -15.08
CA SER A 219 9.13 -13.89 -15.52
C SER A 219 9.94 -14.55 -14.40
N LEU A 220 10.12 -15.87 -14.50
CA LEU A 220 10.99 -16.64 -13.60
C LEU A 220 12.48 -16.35 -13.83
N ALA A 221 12.86 -15.95 -15.05
CA ALA A 221 14.24 -15.61 -15.37
C ALA A 221 14.59 -14.18 -14.90
N PRO A 222 15.77 -13.98 -14.32
CA PRO A 222 16.21 -12.67 -13.87
C PRO A 222 16.39 -11.68 -15.02
N LEU A 223 15.97 -10.45 -14.81
CA LEU A 223 16.18 -9.36 -15.76
C LEU A 223 17.58 -8.76 -15.60
N ASN A 224 18.31 -8.60 -16.70
CA ASN A 224 19.54 -7.80 -16.69
C ASN A 224 19.19 -6.33 -16.94
N LEU A 225 19.50 -5.47 -15.97
CA LEU A 225 19.20 -4.05 -16.03
C LEU A 225 20.49 -3.24 -15.96
N LYS A 226 20.74 -2.45 -17.00
CA LYS A 226 21.82 -1.46 -17.06
C LYS A 226 21.24 -0.06 -17.06
N LEU A 227 21.72 0.76 -16.14
CA LEU A 227 21.26 2.14 -15.94
C LEU A 227 22.46 3.05 -16.19
N ASP A 228 22.53 3.65 -17.38
CA ASP A 228 23.53 4.66 -17.75
C ASP A 228 22.81 6.02 -17.81
N CYS A 229 22.38 6.51 -16.66
CA CYS A 229 21.54 7.71 -16.56
C CYS A 229 21.84 8.56 -15.33
N ARG A 230 21.62 9.87 -15.43
CA ARG A 230 21.53 10.76 -14.27
C ARG A 230 20.12 10.72 -13.70
N GLY A 231 19.99 10.37 -12.43
CA GLY A 231 18.71 10.18 -11.73
C GLY A 231 18.37 11.31 -10.75
N ASP A 232 18.89 12.53 -10.96
CA ASP A 232 18.87 13.61 -9.96
C ASP A 232 17.47 13.91 -9.38
N ASN A 233 16.42 13.68 -10.17
CA ASN A 233 15.02 13.89 -9.77
C ASN A 233 14.22 12.62 -9.53
N VAL A 234 14.84 11.44 -9.63
CA VAL A 234 14.18 10.17 -9.33
C VAL A 234 13.86 10.13 -7.85
N GLU A 235 12.57 10.25 -7.51
CA GLU A 235 12.06 10.16 -6.14
C GLU A 235 11.58 8.75 -5.80
N THR A 236 11.21 7.96 -6.81
CA THR A 236 10.65 6.62 -6.61
C THR A 236 11.29 5.60 -7.56
N PHE A 237 11.79 4.52 -6.98
CA PHE A 237 12.33 3.39 -7.73
C PHE A 237 11.69 2.10 -7.24
N VAL A 238 11.11 1.31 -8.16
CA VAL A 238 10.40 0.08 -7.86
C VAL A 238 10.97 -1.04 -8.71
N ILE A 239 11.37 -2.13 -8.07
CA ILE A 239 11.65 -3.41 -8.73
C ILE A 239 10.73 -4.46 -8.12
N LYS A 240 10.02 -5.17 -8.98
CA LYS A 240 9.24 -6.35 -8.65
C LYS A 240 9.72 -7.48 -9.54
N GLY A 241 10.12 -8.59 -8.94
CA GLY A 241 10.59 -9.77 -9.64
C GLY A 241 12.11 -9.94 -9.68
N PRO A 242 12.58 -11.06 -10.22
CA PRO A 242 13.99 -11.40 -10.21
C PRO A 242 14.79 -10.47 -11.12
N VAL A 243 15.94 -10.01 -10.64
CA VAL A 243 16.93 -9.23 -11.40
C VAL A 243 18.28 -9.90 -11.25
N GLU A 244 19.10 -9.87 -12.30
CA GLU A 244 20.36 -10.63 -12.35
C GLU A 244 21.35 -10.13 -11.29
N SER A 245 21.41 -8.82 -11.10
CA SER A 245 22.24 -8.20 -10.09
C SER A 245 21.71 -6.84 -9.68
N LEU A 246 21.63 -6.59 -8.37
CA LEU A 246 21.34 -5.27 -7.83
C LEU A 246 22.55 -4.34 -7.82
N VAL A 247 23.75 -4.77 -8.25
CA VAL A 247 24.96 -3.94 -8.25
C VAL A 247 24.77 -2.67 -9.06
N HIS A 248 24.27 -2.78 -10.29
CA HIS A 248 24.08 -1.62 -11.17
C HIS A 248 22.98 -0.69 -10.65
N VAL A 249 21.90 -1.27 -10.12
CA VAL A 249 20.81 -0.53 -9.49
C VAL A 249 21.30 0.22 -8.25
N GLY A 250 22.04 -0.44 -7.36
CA GLY A 250 22.56 0.15 -6.14
C GLY A 250 23.53 1.30 -6.43
N LYS A 251 24.43 1.11 -7.40
CA LYS A 251 25.31 2.20 -7.88
C LYS A 251 24.52 3.38 -8.40
N PHE A 252 23.56 3.15 -9.29
CA PHE A 252 22.70 4.22 -9.83
C PHE A 252 21.93 4.96 -8.72
N LEU A 253 21.33 4.22 -7.78
CA LEU A 253 20.60 4.84 -6.67
C LEU A 253 21.52 5.64 -5.73
N GLN A 254 22.73 5.15 -5.46
CA GLN A 254 23.70 5.78 -4.56
C GLN A 254 24.35 7.02 -5.17
N TYR A 255 24.78 6.94 -6.43
CA TYR A 255 25.60 7.97 -7.08
C TYR A 255 24.78 8.95 -7.92
N ASP A 256 23.64 8.51 -8.47
CA ASP A 256 22.89 9.31 -9.45
C ASP A 256 21.50 9.73 -8.95
N CYS A 257 20.97 9.16 -7.87
CA CYS A 257 19.59 9.43 -7.38
C CYS A 257 19.54 10.14 -6.02
N HIS A 258 20.06 11.37 -5.92
CA HIS A 258 20.15 12.08 -4.65
C HIS A 258 18.79 12.43 -3.98
N ARG A 259 17.70 12.43 -4.75
CA ARG A 259 16.33 12.73 -4.28
C ARG A 259 15.47 11.49 -4.02
N ILE A 260 16.03 10.28 -4.09
CA ILE A 260 15.28 9.04 -3.86
C ILE A 260 14.60 9.06 -2.48
N ARG A 261 13.27 8.89 -2.46
CA ARG A 261 12.44 8.88 -1.25
C ARG A 261 11.75 7.54 -1.03
N ASN A 262 11.40 6.85 -2.12
CA ASN A 262 10.70 5.58 -2.07
C ASN A 262 11.48 4.53 -2.85
N LEU A 263 11.89 3.46 -2.18
CA LEU A 263 12.51 2.30 -2.78
C LEU A 263 11.66 1.07 -2.48
N VAL A 264 11.22 0.39 -3.52
CA VAL A 264 10.54 -0.90 -3.43
C VAL A 264 11.40 -1.90 -4.17
N VAL A 265 11.81 -2.96 -3.49
CA VAL A 265 12.57 -4.07 -4.08
C VAL A 265 11.88 -5.32 -3.61
N ASN A 266 11.09 -5.97 -4.47
CA ASN A 266 10.26 -7.11 -4.11
C ASN A 266 10.56 -8.30 -5.03
N ARG A 267 10.61 -9.52 -4.50
CA ARG A 267 10.91 -10.76 -5.27
C ARG A 267 12.26 -10.74 -6.01
N CYS A 268 13.28 -10.04 -5.50
CA CYS A 268 14.59 -9.83 -6.14
C CYS A 268 15.70 -10.80 -5.68
N ASN A 269 15.37 -12.00 -5.24
CA ASN A 269 16.31 -13.02 -4.75
C ASN A 269 17.42 -12.48 -3.79
N LEU A 270 17.01 -12.04 -2.60
CA LEU A 270 17.91 -11.43 -1.62
C LEU A 270 18.48 -12.42 -0.59
N HIS A 271 18.80 -13.68 -0.96
CA HIS A 271 19.15 -14.74 0.00
C HIS A 271 20.12 -14.32 1.12
N ASP A 272 21.19 -13.60 0.79
CA ASP A 272 22.05 -12.89 1.74
C ASP A 272 21.74 -11.39 1.69
N PHE A 273 21.05 -10.88 2.71
CA PHE A 273 20.65 -9.47 2.77
C PHE A 273 21.85 -8.51 2.77
N HIS A 274 22.96 -8.87 3.40
CA HIS A 274 24.13 -8.00 3.43
C HIS A 274 24.81 -7.98 2.05
N CYS A 275 25.11 -9.16 1.49
CA CYS A 275 25.85 -9.28 0.25
C CYS A 275 25.05 -8.87 -0.99
N HIS A 276 23.75 -9.17 -1.03
CA HIS A 276 22.90 -8.93 -2.21
C HIS A 276 22.14 -7.61 -2.16
N PHE A 277 22.07 -6.94 -1.00
CA PHE A 277 21.35 -5.67 -0.86
C PHE A 277 22.23 -4.58 -0.24
N LEU A 278 22.58 -4.68 1.05
CA LEU A 278 23.23 -3.57 1.77
C LEU A 278 24.59 -3.17 1.21
N LYS A 279 25.41 -4.14 0.77
CA LYS A 279 26.75 -3.88 0.20
C LYS A 279 26.71 -2.89 -0.96
N HIS A 280 25.61 -2.85 -1.72
CA HIS A 280 25.47 -1.99 -2.89
C HIS A 280 25.14 -0.53 -2.56
N PHE A 281 24.90 -0.22 -1.28
CA PHE A 281 24.68 1.14 -0.79
C PHE A 281 25.79 1.60 0.16
N SER A 282 26.85 0.81 0.34
CA SER A 282 27.98 1.18 1.19
C SER A 282 28.96 2.10 0.46
N PRO A 283 29.60 3.09 1.12
CA PRO A 283 29.45 3.48 2.53
C PRO A 283 28.43 4.60 2.78
N SER A 284 27.95 5.29 1.73
CA SER A 284 27.18 6.53 1.88
C SER A 284 25.66 6.34 2.04
N GLY A 285 25.16 5.12 1.87
CA GLY A 285 23.76 4.79 2.00
C GLY A 285 22.87 5.52 0.98
N LEU A 286 21.57 5.59 1.30
CA LEU A 286 20.57 6.41 0.62
C LEU A 286 20.03 7.44 1.64
N PRO A 287 20.70 8.59 1.83
CA PRO A 287 20.41 9.51 2.94
C PRO A 287 19.06 10.22 2.83
N SER A 288 18.50 10.31 1.62
CA SER A 288 17.18 10.92 1.36
C SER A 288 16.01 9.94 1.48
N LEU A 289 16.29 8.64 1.59
CA LEU A 289 15.27 7.59 1.55
C LEU A 289 14.34 7.70 2.75
N ARG A 290 13.03 7.72 2.49
CA ARG A 290 11.97 7.81 3.50
C ARG A 290 11.15 6.53 3.63
N LYS A 291 10.98 5.77 2.54
CA LYS A 291 10.23 4.51 2.54
C LYS A 291 11.05 3.42 1.86
N LEU A 292 11.16 2.29 2.54
CA LEU A 292 11.79 1.07 2.04
C LEU A 292 10.80 -0.07 2.17
N ASP A 293 10.44 -0.67 1.04
CA ASP A 293 9.66 -1.89 0.97
C ASP A 293 10.52 -3.02 0.40
N LEU A 294 10.66 -4.07 1.19
CA LEU A 294 11.41 -5.29 0.90
C LEU A 294 10.49 -6.51 0.94
N SER A 295 9.20 -6.32 0.76
CA SER A 295 8.21 -7.39 0.78
C SER A 295 8.44 -8.41 -0.35
N SER A 296 8.00 -9.64 -0.11
CA SER A 296 8.09 -10.75 -1.05
C SER A 296 9.53 -11.13 -1.45
N ASN A 297 10.54 -10.73 -0.68
CA ASN A 297 11.92 -11.23 -0.88
C ASN A 297 12.22 -12.42 -0.01
N GLU A 298 13.12 -13.26 -0.49
CA GLU A 298 13.68 -14.36 0.28
C GLU A 298 15.04 -13.98 0.83
N PHE A 299 15.11 -13.39 2.02
CA PHE A 299 16.35 -13.28 2.79
C PHE A 299 16.27 -14.06 4.11
N GLY A 300 17.43 -14.55 4.59
CA GLY A 300 17.55 -15.19 5.90
C GLY A 300 17.34 -14.24 7.09
N SER A 301 17.68 -14.67 8.30
CA SER A 301 17.63 -13.81 9.49
C SER A 301 18.37 -12.49 9.28
N LEU A 302 17.82 -11.42 9.83
CA LEU A 302 18.46 -10.12 9.94
C LEU A 302 19.00 -9.97 11.36
N GLU A 303 20.32 -10.03 11.51
CA GLU A 303 20.97 -9.96 12.81
C GLU A 303 22.18 -9.03 12.74
N ASN A 304 22.36 -8.17 13.76
CA ASN A 304 23.53 -7.27 13.90
C ASN A 304 23.70 -6.26 12.74
N ILE A 305 22.60 -5.76 12.19
CA ILE A 305 22.62 -4.80 11.07
C ILE A 305 22.40 -3.39 11.58
N ASN A 306 23.23 -2.46 11.09
CA ASN A 306 23.04 -1.03 11.30
C ASN A 306 22.30 -0.41 10.11
N LEU A 307 20.95 -0.40 10.13
CA LEU A 307 20.16 0.26 9.08
C LEU A 307 20.23 1.78 9.18
N GLN A 308 20.53 2.35 10.35
CA GLN A 308 20.70 3.79 10.53
C GLN A 308 21.84 4.35 9.67
N SER A 309 22.95 3.63 9.51
CA SER A 309 24.06 4.09 8.67
C SER A 309 23.73 4.10 7.18
N TYR A 310 22.88 3.17 6.72
CA TYR A 310 22.48 3.11 5.31
C TYR A 310 21.29 4.03 5.00
N PHE A 311 20.34 4.18 5.92
CA PHE A 311 19.06 4.86 5.67
C PHE A 311 18.70 5.81 6.83
N PRO A 312 19.49 6.86 7.09
CA PRO A 312 19.37 7.70 8.30
C PRO A 312 18.04 8.46 8.44
N ARG A 313 17.31 8.68 7.34
CA ARG A 313 16.03 9.42 7.29
C ARG A 313 14.81 8.53 7.02
N LEU A 314 14.95 7.22 7.17
CA LEU A 314 13.88 6.27 6.89
C LEU A 314 12.71 6.46 7.86
N LEU A 315 11.51 6.66 7.32
CA LEU A 315 10.26 6.82 8.07
C LEU A 315 9.44 5.53 8.12
N SER A 316 9.55 4.69 7.08
CA SER A 316 8.79 3.44 6.95
C SER A 316 9.65 2.31 6.41
N LEU A 317 9.61 1.17 7.09
CA LEU A 317 10.22 -0.09 6.66
C LEU A 317 9.16 -1.19 6.58
N GLN A 318 9.08 -1.87 5.43
CA GLN A 318 8.20 -3.01 5.23
C GLN A 318 8.99 -4.26 4.84
N ILE A 319 8.77 -5.34 5.57
CA ILE A 319 9.32 -6.67 5.31
C ILE A 319 8.18 -7.66 5.52
N LYS A 320 7.57 -8.10 4.42
CA LYS A 320 6.49 -9.08 4.44
C LYS A 320 6.84 -10.29 3.59
N PHE A 321 6.73 -11.49 4.14
CA PHE A 321 7.02 -12.71 3.39
C PHE A 321 5.72 -13.34 2.88
N GLU A 322 5.53 -13.36 1.56
CA GLU A 322 4.36 -13.99 0.91
C GLU A 322 4.51 -15.52 0.86
N ILE A 323 5.74 -16.02 0.70
CA ILE A 323 6.05 -17.45 0.57
C ILE A 323 6.42 -18.03 1.94
N HIS A 324 5.80 -19.15 2.30
CA HIS A 324 6.02 -19.80 3.60
C HIS A 324 7.45 -20.33 3.71
N LYS A 325 8.25 -19.72 4.58
CA LYS A 325 9.54 -20.29 4.96
C LYS A 325 9.36 -21.37 6.01
N THR A 326 10.07 -22.48 5.84
CA THR A 326 10.17 -23.55 6.84
C THR A 326 11.01 -23.12 8.05
N ASN A 327 11.95 -22.19 7.85
CA ASN A 327 12.97 -21.79 8.81
C ASN A 327 12.53 -20.65 9.75
N LYS A 328 13.19 -20.57 10.91
CA LYS A 328 12.98 -19.54 11.93
C LYS A 328 13.62 -18.23 11.47
N PHE A 329 12.85 -17.16 11.30
CA PHE A 329 13.40 -15.84 11.01
C PHE A 329 13.70 -15.09 12.31
N ARG A 330 14.85 -14.42 12.37
CA ARG A 330 15.23 -13.54 13.50
C ARG A 330 15.42 -12.12 12.98
N PHE A 331 14.86 -11.15 13.71
CA PHE A 331 15.10 -9.72 13.51
C PHE A 331 15.72 -9.19 14.81
N SER A 332 17.03 -9.38 14.98
CA SER A 332 17.69 -9.19 16.28
C SER A 332 18.89 -8.25 16.22
N ASN A 333 19.08 -7.49 17.29
CA ASN A 333 20.18 -6.55 17.44
C ASN A 333 20.30 -5.56 16.26
N ILE A 334 19.16 -5.07 15.76
CA ILE A 334 19.10 -4.14 14.64
C ILE A 334 19.21 -2.70 15.16
N GLN A 335 20.07 -1.89 14.54
CA GLN A 335 20.09 -0.44 14.76
C GLN A 335 19.22 0.24 13.69
N LEU A 336 18.06 0.72 14.10
CA LEU A 336 17.11 1.45 13.27
C LEU A 336 17.38 2.95 13.35
N PRO A 337 17.08 3.73 12.30
CA PRO A 337 17.16 5.19 12.38
C PRO A 337 16.12 5.73 13.37
N SER A 338 16.49 6.74 14.15
CA SER A 338 15.60 7.39 15.12
C SER A 338 14.38 8.07 14.49
N THR A 339 14.41 8.28 13.16
CA THR A 339 13.32 8.87 12.38
C THR A 339 12.22 7.86 12.00
N LEU A 340 12.44 6.55 12.21
CA LEU A 340 11.51 5.50 11.81
C LEU A 340 10.21 5.58 12.60
N GLN A 341 9.07 5.67 11.90
CA GLN A 341 7.74 5.77 12.51
C GLN A 341 6.91 4.49 12.30
N VAL A 342 7.14 3.80 11.18
CA VAL A 342 6.38 2.62 10.78
C VAL A 342 7.32 1.46 10.51
N LEU A 343 7.11 0.35 11.22
CA LEU A 343 7.79 -0.91 10.99
C LEU A 343 6.76 -2.01 10.80
N ASN A 344 6.77 -2.64 9.63
CA ASN A 344 5.91 -3.78 9.33
C ASN A 344 6.77 -5.01 9.06
N LEU A 345 6.72 -5.99 9.97
CA LEU A 345 7.39 -7.27 9.88
C LEU A 345 6.36 -8.41 9.95
N GLN A 346 6.01 -8.95 8.79
CA GLN A 346 5.08 -10.08 8.69
C GLN A 346 5.80 -11.29 8.11
N ASP A 347 6.03 -12.30 8.93
CA ASP A 347 6.41 -13.65 8.50
C ASP A 347 5.52 -14.67 9.22
N LYS A 348 5.38 -15.89 8.72
CA LYS A 348 4.69 -16.94 9.50
C LYS A 348 5.47 -17.40 10.75
N LYS A 349 6.71 -16.93 10.93
CA LYS A 349 7.67 -17.45 11.92
C LYS A 349 8.79 -16.45 12.32
N ILE A 350 8.52 -15.17 12.60
CA ILE A 350 9.50 -14.37 13.36
C ILE A 350 9.58 -14.97 14.77
N TYR A 351 10.73 -15.55 15.10
CA TYR A 351 10.98 -16.20 16.39
C TYR A 351 11.60 -15.26 17.41
N SER A 352 12.43 -14.30 16.95
CA SER A 352 13.10 -13.32 17.80
C SER A 352 12.98 -11.93 17.18
N PHE A 353 12.67 -10.95 18.02
CA PHE A 353 12.56 -9.53 17.68
C PHE A 353 13.30 -8.71 18.74
N SER A 354 14.35 -7.99 18.35
CA SER A 354 15.02 -7.02 19.22
C SER A 354 15.64 -5.87 18.43
N ILE A 355 15.46 -4.66 18.96
CA ILE A 355 16.04 -3.42 18.44
C ILE A 355 17.11 -2.96 19.41
N ALA A 356 18.35 -2.87 18.95
CA ALA A 356 19.50 -2.45 19.75
C ALA A 356 19.47 -0.94 20.02
N MET A 357 19.16 -0.17 18.98
CA MET A 357 19.06 1.28 18.98
C MET A 357 18.03 1.68 17.92
N GLY A 358 17.22 2.70 18.18
CA GLY A 358 16.12 3.02 17.28
C GLY A 358 15.22 4.16 17.75
N PRO A 359 14.06 4.31 17.11
CA PRO A 359 13.07 5.28 17.54
C PRO A 359 12.53 4.91 18.93
N LYS A 360 12.30 5.93 19.75
CA LYS A 360 11.66 5.77 21.05
C LYS A 360 10.15 5.62 20.96
N GLN A 361 9.56 6.10 19.88
CA GLN A 361 8.13 6.07 19.65
C GLN A 361 7.83 5.53 18.25
N PHE A 362 6.91 4.57 18.16
CA PHE A 362 6.39 4.09 16.89
C PHE A 362 4.96 4.56 16.68
N LYS A 363 4.69 5.13 15.50
CA LYS A 363 3.31 5.34 15.06
C LYS A 363 2.62 4.02 14.74
N SER A 364 3.35 3.07 14.16
CA SER A 364 2.82 1.74 13.88
C SER A 364 3.91 0.69 13.91
N LEU A 365 3.70 -0.34 14.72
CA LEU A 365 4.51 -1.55 14.73
C LEU A 365 3.60 -2.75 14.41
N ASP A 366 3.85 -3.39 13.28
CA ASP A 366 3.09 -4.57 12.86
C ASP A 366 3.99 -5.80 12.91
N LEU A 367 3.66 -6.70 13.83
CA LEU A 367 4.28 -8.01 14.02
C LEU A 367 3.21 -9.12 13.92
N SER A 368 2.21 -8.92 13.06
CA SER A 368 1.16 -9.93 12.83
C SER A 368 1.67 -11.15 12.07
N TYR A 369 0.92 -12.26 12.21
CA TYR A 369 1.19 -13.58 11.61
C TYR A 369 2.44 -14.31 12.11
N ASN A 370 3.08 -13.88 13.19
CA ASN A 370 4.33 -14.45 13.68
C ASN A 370 4.18 -15.56 14.76
N TYR A 371 5.31 -16.03 15.31
CA TYR A 371 5.36 -16.95 16.44
C TYR A 371 6.32 -16.42 17.53
N PRO A 372 5.87 -15.45 18.34
CA PRO A 372 6.72 -14.72 19.27
C PRO A 372 7.16 -15.62 20.43
N LEU A 373 8.41 -16.09 20.39
CA LEU A 373 9.06 -16.73 21.53
C LEU A 373 10.01 -15.77 22.27
N ASP A 374 10.57 -14.79 21.56
CA ASP A 374 11.66 -13.95 22.07
C ASP A 374 11.52 -12.50 21.58
N PHE A 375 10.54 -11.77 22.11
CA PHE A 375 10.28 -10.38 21.74
C PHE A 375 10.78 -9.44 22.85
N HIS A 376 11.64 -8.49 22.48
CA HIS A 376 12.18 -7.49 23.38
C HIS A 376 11.81 -6.09 22.92
N PHE A 377 11.10 -5.36 23.79
CA PHE A 377 10.65 -3.98 23.55
C PHE A 377 11.43 -2.94 24.36
N ASN A 378 12.50 -3.33 25.04
CA ASN A 378 13.19 -2.52 26.07
C ASN A 378 13.75 -1.18 25.56
N SER A 379 13.98 -1.04 24.26
CA SER A 379 14.48 0.19 23.63
C SER A 379 13.38 1.16 23.20
N ILE A 380 12.11 0.71 23.21
CA ILE A 380 10.93 1.46 22.78
C ILE A 380 10.21 1.98 24.01
N ASP A 381 9.85 3.25 23.99
CA ASP A 381 9.15 3.89 25.11
C ASP A 381 7.63 3.80 24.90
N GLU A 382 7.13 4.02 23.67
CA GLU A 382 5.70 4.11 23.34
C GLU A 382 5.35 3.63 21.92
N ILE A 383 4.12 3.15 21.72
CA ILE A 383 3.60 2.73 20.40
C ILE A 383 2.13 3.16 20.23
N ASP A 384 1.80 3.92 19.19
CA ASP A 384 0.40 4.32 18.94
C ASP A 384 -0.43 3.10 18.50
N SER A 385 0.06 2.32 17.53
CA SER A 385 -0.62 1.10 17.06
C SER A 385 0.32 -0.11 17.00
N LEU A 386 0.03 -1.11 17.83
CA LEU A 386 0.71 -2.40 17.85
C LEU A 386 -0.21 -3.49 17.29
N ASN A 387 0.21 -4.13 16.19
CA ASN A 387 -0.49 -5.26 15.61
C ASN A 387 0.23 -6.58 15.91
N LEU A 388 -0.41 -7.42 16.73
CA LEU A 388 0.03 -8.77 17.08
C LEU A 388 -0.98 -9.83 16.59
N SER A 389 -1.83 -9.50 15.61
CA SER A 389 -2.86 -10.42 15.13
C SER A 389 -2.28 -11.72 14.57
N TYR A 390 -3.01 -12.81 14.73
CA TYR A 390 -2.67 -14.15 14.25
C TYR A 390 -1.39 -14.76 14.86
N ASN A 391 -0.90 -14.19 15.96
CA ASN A 391 0.12 -14.79 16.81
C ASN A 391 -0.53 -15.82 17.77
N ARG A 392 -0.76 -17.05 17.30
CA ARG A 392 -1.61 -18.06 17.97
C ARG A 392 -1.23 -18.45 19.40
N SER A 393 -0.02 -18.14 19.84
CA SER A 393 0.46 -18.49 21.18
C SER A 393 0.86 -17.29 22.02
N ILE A 394 0.73 -16.03 21.56
CA ILE A 394 1.36 -14.87 22.23
C ILE A 394 0.98 -14.77 23.71
N LEU A 395 -0.31 -14.76 24.06
CA LEU A 395 -0.73 -14.64 25.46
C LEU A 395 -0.39 -15.89 26.27
N SER A 396 -0.60 -17.08 25.69
CA SER A 396 -0.23 -18.34 26.36
C SER A 396 1.29 -18.43 26.61
N SER A 397 2.13 -17.89 25.72
CA SER A 397 3.58 -17.82 25.84
C SER A 397 4.00 -16.82 26.90
N ILE A 398 3.34 -15.66 26.98
CA ILE A 398 3.63 -14.66 28.02
C ILE A 398 3.52 -15.29 29.41
N HIS A 399 2.42 -15.98 29.69
CA HIS A 399 2.25 -16.64 30.98
C HIS A 399 3.19 -17.86 31.15
N ARG A 400 3.28 -18.75 30.14
CA ARG A 400 4.09 -19.98 30.24
C ARG A 400 5.60 -19.71 30.40
N PHE A 401 6.11 -18.63 29.82
CA PHE A 401 7.52 -18.28 29.86
C PHE A 401 7.81 -17.07 30.77
N ASN A 402 6.83 -16.64 31.57
CA ASN A 402 6.95 -15.54 32.53
C ASN A 402 7.48 -14.23 31.89
N LEU A 403 6.93 -13.87 30.71
CA LEU A 403 7.32 -12.68 29.94
C LEU A 403 6.56 -11.44 30.43
N ASP A 404 6.60 -11.20 31.73
CA ASP A 404 5.85 -10.14 32.42
C ASP A 404 6.12 -8.76 31.82
N ASP A 405 7.36 -8.51 31.39
CA ASP A 405 7.77 -7.23 30.84
C ASP A 405 7.06 -6.93 29.52
N ILE A 406 6.78 -7.96 28.70
CA ILE A 406 6.02 -7.80 27.46
C ILE A 406 4.56 -7.46 27.78
N ALA A 407 3.94 -8.19 28.72
CA ALA A 407 2.58 -7.90 29.17
C ALA A 407 2.45 -6.47 29.69
N LYS A 408 3.37 -6.07 30.60
CA LYS A 408 3.41 -4.72 31.16
C LYS A 408 3.59 -3.68 30.06
N PHE A 409 4.49 -3.91 29.12
CA PHE A 409 4.72 -3.00 28.01
C PHE A 409 3.47 -2.81 27.15
N ILE A 410 2.87 -3.88 26.65
CA ILE A 410 1.73 -3.77 25.71
C ILE A 410 0.46 -3.18 26.36
N PHE A 411 0.29 -3.29 27.67
CA PHE A 411 -0.87 -2.70 28.37
C PHE A 411 -0.60 -1.33 29.00
N SER A 412 0.65 -0.86 29.05
CA SER A 412 0.98 0.47 29.59
C SER A 412 1.46 1.48 28.54
N LYS A 413 2.13 1.01 27.47
CA LYS A 413 2.82 1.85 26.49
C LYS A 413 2.19 1.86 25.10
N VAL A 414 1.06 1.17 24.91
CA VAL A 414 0.39 1.04 23.62
C VAL A 414 -0.98 1.72 23.65
N GLU A 415 -1.32 2.49 22.61
CA GLU A 415 -2.66 3.10 22.51
C GLU A 415 -3.69 2.20 21.81
N GLN A 416 -3.28 1.48 20.77
CA GLN A 416 -4.11 0.57 20.00
C GLN A 416 -3.45 -0.81 19.91
N LEU A 417 -4.10 -1.83 20.45
CA LEU A 417 -3.60 -3.20 20.48
C LEU A 417 -4.50 -4.13 19.66
N ASN A 418 -3.93 -4.71 18.61
CA ASN A 418 -4.62 -5.73 17.80
C ASN A 418 -4.13 -7.14 18.12
N LEU A 419 -5.04 -7.97 18.62
CA LEU A 419 -4.84 -9.38 18.99
C LEU A 419 -5.87 -10.28 18.28
N GLN A 420 -6.27 -9.91 17.06
CA GLN A 420 -7.23 -10.66 16.27
C GLN A 420 -6.68 -12.05 15.93
N GLY A 421 -7.49 -13.11 16.06
CA GLY A 421 -7.07 -14.43 15.57
C GLY A 421 -5.94 -15.10 16.37
N CYS A 422 -5.64 -14.63 17.58
CA CYS A 422 -4.54 -15.11 18.42
C CYS A 422 -4.87 -16.37 19.23
N ASN A 423 -6.04 -16.98 19.03
CA ASN A 423 -6.50 -18.17 19.75
C ASN A 423 -6.64 -17.96 21.28
N ILE A 424 -6.91 -16.73 21.70
CA ILE A 424 -7.02 -16.33 23.10
C ILE A 424 -8.27 -16.96 23.74
N THR A 425 -8.09 -17.57 24.90
CA THR A 425 -9.16 -18.14 25.74
C THR A 425 -9.44 -17.27 26.96
N ASN A 426 -10.48 -17.61 27.72
CA ASN A 426 -10.77 -16.97 29.00
C ASN A 426 -9.64 -17.15 30.02
N GLU A 427 -9.06 -18.35 30.10
CA GLU A 427 -7.94 -18.67 30.99
C GLU A 427 -6.71 -17.81 30.68
N ASP A 428 -6.40 -17.59 29.39
CA ASP A 428 -5.26 -16.74 29.00
C ASP A 428 -5.41 -15.30 29.51
N LEU A 429 -6.63 -14.73 29.48
CA LEU A 429 -6.88 -13.38 29.98
C LEU A 429 -6.90 -13.32 31.52
N GLU A 430 -7.40 -14.35 32.20
CA GLU A 430 -7.36 -14.47 33.66
C GLU A 430 -5.91 -14.63 34.16
N SER A 431 -5.09 -15.43 33.48
CA SER A 431 -3.66 -15.51 33.76
C SER A 431 -2.95 -14.18 33.57
N LEU A 432 -3.28 -13.44 32.51
CA LEU A 432 -2.74 -12.11 32.26
C LEU A 432 -3.15 -11.10 33.34
N GLU A 433 -4.36 -11.20 33.88
CA GLU A 433 -4.81 -10.37 35.00
C GLU A 433 -3.88 -10.51 36.21
N LEU A 434 -3.54 -11.75 36.58
CA LEU A 434 -2.67 -12.04 37.71
C LEU A 434 -1.29 -11.38 37.54
N LEU A 435 -0.76 -11.38 36.31
CA LEU A 435 0.51 -10.74 35.98
C LEU A 435 0.43 -9.21 36.12
N LEU A 436 -0.66 -8.61 35.64
CA LEU A 436 -0.89 -7.16 35.74
C LEU A 436 -1.20 -6.70 37.17
N ALA A 437 -1.82 -7.56 37.99
CA ALA A 437 -2.16 -7.25 39.38
C ALA A 437 -0.96 -7.27 40.35
N SER A 438 0.22 -7.69 39.89
CA SER A 438 1.44 -7.81 40.69
C SER A 438 1.85 -6.48 41.36
N PRO A 439 2.26 -6.48 42.64
CA PRO A 439 2.39 -5.28 43.50
C PRO A 439 3.33 -4.18 43.01
N ILE A 440 4.19 -4.45 42.02
CA ILE A 440 5.08 -3.44 41.40
C ILE A 440 4.27 -2.31 40.72
N GLN A 441 3.02 -2.56 40.30
CA GLN A 441 2.14 -1.55 39.69
C GLN A 441 1.26 -0.77 40.67
N GLN A 442 1.27 -1.10 41.98
CA GLN A 442 0.52 -0.34 42.98
C GLN A 442 1.32 0.82 43.59
N SER A 443 2.45 1.18 42.96
CA SER A 443 3.13 2.43 43.26
C SER A 443 2.25 3.60 42.77
N PRO A 444 2.01 4.64 43.58
CA PRO A 444 1.25 5.82 43.16
C PRO A 444 1.89 6.57 41.97
N ASN A 445 3.11 6.20 41.57
CA ASN A 445 3.83 6.75 40.41
C ASN A 445 3.87 5.80 39.19
N ALA A 446 3.12 4.69 39.21
CA ALA A 446 3.05 3.79 38.05
C ALA A 446 2.36 4.51 36.87
N PRO A 447 2.95 4.48 35.66
CA PRO A 447 2.38 5.16 34.50
C PRO A 447 0.99 4.58 34.19
N LEU A 448 0.01 5.47 34.06
CA LEU A 448 -1.35 5.12 33.64
C LEU A 448 -1.31 4.45 32.26
N SER A 449 -2.13 3.41 32.06
CA SER A 449 -2.30 2.78 30.76
C SER A 449 -2.78 3.81 29.73
N ARG A 450 -2.32 3.65 28.48
CA ARG A 450 -2.76 4.46 27.33
C ARG A 450 -3.69 3.69 26.39
N LEU A 451 -4.06 2.46 26.74
CA LEU A 451 -4.77 1.57 25.83
C LEU A 451 -6.22 2.02 25.63
N HIS A 452 -6.50 2.62 24.47
CA HIS A 452 -7.81 3.14 24.09
C HIS A 452 -8.56 2.20 23.14
N ILE A 453 -7.85 1.46 22.29
CA ILE A 453 -8.47 0.54 21.33
C ILE A 453 -7.91 -0.86 21.54
N LEU A 454 -8.80 -1.83 21.79
CA LEU A 454 -8.45 -3.22 21.96
C LEU A 454 -9.24 -4.10 20.99
N ASN A 455 -8.54 -4.79 20.10
CA ASN A 455 -9.16 -5.73 19.17
C ASN A 455 -8.83 -7.17 19.58
N LEU A 456 -9.85 -7.90 20.01
CA LEU A 456 -9.83 -9.32 20.40
C LEU A 456 -10.73 -10.16 19.48
N SER A 457 -11.00 -9.70 18.26
CA SER A 457 -11.84 -10.42 17.30
C SER A 457 -11.26 -11.78 16.90
N ASN A 458 -12.13 -12.71 16.49
CA ASN A 458 -11.74 -14.03 15.99
C ASN A 458 -10.89 -14.85 16.99
N ASN A 459 -11.22 -14.79 18.28
CA ASN A 459 -10.60 -15.58 19.34
C ASN A 459 -11.56 -16.66 19.89
N LYS A 460 -11.21 -17.31 21.00
CA LYS A 460 -12.00 -18.36 21.66
C LYS A 460 -12.68 -17.87 22.94
N LEU A 461 -12.97 -16.58 23.03
CA LEU A 461 -13.57 -15.98 24.22
C LEU A 461 -15.05 -16.37 24.32
N SER A 462 -15.45 -16.84 25.50
CA SER A 462 -16.85 -17.17 25.82
C SER A 462 -17.48 -16.22 26.84
N ASN A 463 -16.65 -15.47 27.57
CA ASN A 463 -17.01 -14.44 28.54
C ASN A 463 -15.86 -13.42 28.69
N LEU A 464 -16.00 -12.43 29.57
CA LEU A 464 -14.99 -11.42 29.92
C LEU A 464 -14.96 -11.13 31.43
N ARG A 465 -15.10 -12.16 32.28
CA ARG A 465 -15.14 -11.97 33.75
C ARG A 465 -13.92 -11.22 34.31
N CYS A 466 -12.72 -11.49 33.76
CA CYS A 466 -11.46 -10.82 34.12
C CYS A 466 -11.49 -9.30 33.92
N PHE A 467 -12.36 -8.76 33.05
CA PHE A 467 -12.52 -7.31 32.88
C PHE A 467 -13.24 -6.64 34.06
N ASN A 468 -13.73 -7.40 35.06
CA ASN A 468 -14.24 -6.83 36.31
C ASN A 468 -13.13 -6.60 37.35
N SER A 469 -11.91 -7.04 37.07
CA SER A 469 -10.76 -6.86 37.96
C SER A 469 -10.30 -5.41 38.04
N LYS A 470 -9.55 -5.09 39.11
CA LYS A 470 -8.95 -3.75 39.28
C LYS A 470 -8.00 -3.41 38.14
N SER A 471 -7.17 -4.36 37.70
CA SER A 471 -6.16 -4.15 36.66
C SER A 471 -6.77 -3.79 35.31
N PHE A 472 -7.80 -4.52 34.86
CA PHE A 472 -8.46 -4.23 33.60
C PHE A 472 -9.35 -2.98 33.66
N LYS A 473 -10.02 -2.71 34.80
CA LYS A 473 -10.84 -1.49 34.98
C LYS A 473 -10.04 -0.19 34.90
N MET A 474 -8.72 -0.25 35.12
CA MET A 474 -7.84 0.92 34.98
C MET A 474 -7.49 1.24 33.52
N LEU A 475 -7.85 0.40 32.56
CA LEU A 475 -7.60 0.66 31.14
C LEU A 475 -8.57 1.75 30.63
N PRO A 476 -8.07 2.81 29.96
CA PRO A 476 -8.91 3.90 29.44
C PRO A 476 -9.55 3.53 28.10
N LEU A 477 -10.18 2.35 28.02
CA LEU A 477 -10.75 1.80 26.79
C LEU A 477 -11.86 2.69 26.23
N GLN A 478 -11.76 2.99 24.94
CA GLN A 478 -12.76 3.72 24.13
C GLN A 478 -13.46 2.80 23.12
N GLN A 479 -12.74 1.81 22.58
CA GLN A 479 -13.30 0.83 21.65
C GLN A 479 -12.78 -0.57 21.95
N VAL A 480 -13.69 -1.54 21.94
CA VAL A 480 -13.34 -2.97 22.03
C VAL A 480 -13.99 -3.75 20.88
N ASP A 481 -13.18 -4.49 20.11
CA ASP A 481 -13.67 -5.41 19.09
C ASP A 481 -13.64 -6.86 19.61
N LEU A 482 -14.82 -7.48 19.66
CA LEU A 482 -15.08 -8.83 20.14
C LEU A 482 -15.80 -9.67 19.07
N SER A 483 -15.78 -9.24 17.82
CA SER A 483 -16.42 -9.94 16.72
C SER A 483 -15.88 -11.36 16.54
N PHE A 484 -16.71 -12.27 16.05
CA PHE A 484 -16.34 -13.66 15.73
C PHE A 484 -15.71 -14.46 16.90
N ASN A 485 -16.23 -14.30 18.12
CA ASN A 485 -15.86 -15.09 19.29
C ASN A 485 -16.92 -16.17 19.60
N ALA A 486 -16.82 -16.81 20.77
CA ALA A 486 -17.66 -17.94 21.20
C ALA A 486 -18.67 -17.56 22.30
N PHE A 487 -19.11 -16.30 22.36
CA PHE A 487 -20.11 -15.85 23.33
C PHE A 487 -21.47 -16.55 23.12
N TYR A 488 -22.09 -16.99 24.21
CA TYR A 488 -23.43 -17.63 24.19
C TYR A 488 -24.52 -16.74 24.80
N SER A 489 -24.20 -16.08 25.92
CA SER A 489 -25.07 -15.13 26.61
C SER A 489 -24.21 -14.08 27.30
N LEU A 490 -24.66 -12.82 27.33
CA LEU A 490 -23.99 -11.72 28.03
C LEU A 490 -24.86 -11.27 29.21
N SER A 491 -24.22 -10.97 30.34
CA SER A 491 -24.82 -10.50 31.60
C SER A 491 -23.77 -9.66 32.33
N LYS A 492 -24.19 -8.81 33.28
CA LYS A 492 -23.26 -8.02 34.12
C LYS A 492 -22.15 -8.85 34.80
N TYR A 493 -22.40 -10.14 35.05
CA TYR A 493 -21.44 -11.03 35.72
C TYR A 493 -20.38 -11.58 34.79
N ASN A 494 -20.70 -11.81 33.52
CA ASN A 494 -19.78 -12.42 32.55
C ASN A 494 -19.34 -11.45 31.45
N PHE A 495 -19.88 -10.23 31.43
CA PHE A 495 -19.58 -9.17 30.47
C PHE A 495 -19.64 -7.79 31.16
N PRO A 496 -18.58 -7.40 31.89
CA PRO A 496 -18.55 -6.22 32.74
C PRO A 496 -18.18 -4.90 32.01
N LEU A 497 -18.22 -4.89 30.67
CA LEU A 497 -17.90 -3.72 29.82
C LEU A 497 -19.07 -2.70 29.78
N THR A 498 -19.50 -2.25 30.95
CA THR A 498 -20.57 -1.25 31.13
C THR A 498 -19.99 0.16 31.26
N LEU A 499 -20.81 1.19 31.02
CA LEU A 499 -20.40 2.59 31.20
C LEU A 499 -19.98 2.91 32.65
N ALA A 500 -20.56 2.19 33.63
CA ALA A 500 -20.18 2.34 35.05
C ALA A 500 -18.75 1.85 35.34
N ASN A 501 -18.31 0.78 34.68
CA ASN A 501 -16.96 0.24 34.86
C ASN A 501 -15.94 0.86 33.91
N TYR A 502 -16.37 1.29 32.72
CA TYR A 502 -15.53 1.84 31.65
C TYR A 502 -16.18 3.12 31.10
N PRO A 503 -16.03 4.27 31.80
CA PRO A 503 -16.75 5.50 31.46
C PRO A 503 -16.35 6.11 30.11
N ASN A 504 -15.17 5.78 29.59
CA ASN A 504 -14.68 6.24 28.30
C ASN A 504 -15.10 5.34 27.13
N LEU A 505 -15.73 4.20 27.39
CA LEU A 505 -16.03 3.21 26.37
C LEU A 505 -17.18 3.70 25.49
N LEU A 506 -16.91 3.91 24.20
CA LEU A 506 -17.85 4.46 23.23
C LEU A 506 -18.48 3.37 22.36
N LYS A 507 -17.73 2.30 22.06
CA LYS A 507 -18.11 1.30 21.07
C LYS A 507 -17.65 -0.11 21.46
N ILE A 508 -18.56 -1.08 21.31
CA ILE A 508 -18.26 -2.51 21.41
C ILE A 508 -18.76 -3.20 20.13
N ASN A 509 -17.87 -3.91 19.43
CA ASN A 509 -18.24 -4.71 18.27
C ASN A 509 -18.42 -6.19 18.65
N LEU A 510 -19.63 -6.72 18.45
CA LEU A 510 -20.02 -8.12 18.70
C LEU A 510 -20.45 -8.83 17.41
N THR A 511 -20.17 -8.28 16.24
CA THR A 511 -20.51 -8.82 14.91
C THR A 511 -20.07 -10.28 14.76
N GLY A 512 -20.90 -11.12 14.13
CA GLY A 512 -20.52 -12.49 13.77
C GLY A 512 -20.37 -13.49 14.93
N ASN A 513 -20.81 -13.14 16.15
CA ASN A 513 -20.91 -14.07 17.27
C ASN A 513 -22.14 -14.98 17.10
N SER A 514 -22.04 -15.98 16.23
CA SER A 514 -23.18 -16.81 15.78
C SER A 514 -23.91 -17.60 16.87
N ARG A 515 -23.27 -17.79 18.04
CA ARG A 515 -23.84 -18.50 19.20
C ARG A 515 -24.50 -17.57 20.22
N LEU A 516 -24.34 -16.26 20.08
CA LEU A 516 -24.83 -15.29 21.05
C LEU A 516 -26.35 -15.16 20.91
N SER A 517 -27.07 -15.73 21.88
CA SER A 517 -28.53 -15.83 21.84
C SER A 517 -29.26 -14.79 22.69
N ARG A 518 -28.58 -14.24 23.72
CA ARG A 518 -29.17 -13.31 24.70
C ARG A 518 -28.16 -12.29 25.21
N ILE A 519 -28.61 -11.04 25.37
CA ILE A 519 -27.91 -9.98 26.09
C ILE A 519 -28.83 -9.54 27.22
N HIS A 520 -28.48 -9.91 28.46
CA HIS A 520 -29.20 -9.50 29.66
C HIS A 520 -28.68 -8.12 30.11
N SER A 521 -29.10 -7.07 29.42
CA SER A 521 -28.97 -5.69 29.92
C SER A 521 -30.04 -5.45 30.96
N SER A 522 -29.67 -4.93 32.13
CA SER A 522 -30.67 -4.56 33.15
C SER A 522 -31.35 -3.23 32.82
N ASN A 523 -30.70 -2.40 32.00
CA ASN A 523 -31.22 -1.20 31.35
C ASN A 523 -30.52 -1.03 29.99
N ASP A 524 -31.23 -0.53 28.97
CA ASP A 524 -30.64 -0.24 27.65
C ASP A 524 -29.52 0.82 27.70
N ASP A 525 -29.49 1.65 28.75
CA ASP A 525 -28.47 2.69 29.00
C ASP A 525 -27.20 2.17 29.70
N GLU A 526 -27.11 0.89 30.06
CA GLU A 526 -25.98 0.36 30.84
C GLU A 526 -24.72 0.11 29.97
N TYR A 527 -24.93 -0.15 28.68
CA TYR A 527 -23.89 -0.51 27.73
C TYR A 527 -23.66 0.62 26.70
N PRO A 528 -22.41 0.84 26.27
CA PRO A 528 -22.10 1.76 25.16
C PRO A 528 -22.63 1.20 23.83
N LYS A 529 -22.45 1.95 22.73
CA LYS A 529 -22.96 1.55 21.40
C LYS A 529 -22.48 0.14 21.02
N LEU A 530 -23.42 -0.81 21.00
CA LEU A 530 -23.19 -2.20 20.61
C LEU A 530 -23.41 -2.38 19.10
N GLU A 531 -22.44 -2.95 18.40
CA GLU A 531 -22.60 -3.38 16.99
C GLU A 531 -22.77 -4.90 16.92
N THR A 532 -23.92 -5.35 16.38
CA THR A 532 -24.33 -6.78 16.43
C THR A 532 -24.72 -7.32 15.06
N MET A 533 -24.19 -6.77 13.96
CA MET A 533 -24.53 -7.25 12.62
C MET A 533 -24.24 -8.76 12.50
N TYR A 534 -25.17 -9.51 11.92
CA TYR A 534 -25.09 -10.98 11.77
C TYR A 534 -25.01 -11.79 13.07
N THR A 535 -25.34 -11.18 14.22
CA THR A 535 -25.46 -11.86 15.52
C THR A 535 -26.94 -12.15 15.80
N SER A 536 -27.30 -13.42 15.98
CA SER A 536 -28.70 -13.86 16.12
C SER A 536 -29.23 -13.63 17.55
N ILE A 537 -29.55 -12.38 17.89
CA ILE A 537 -30.17 -12.07 19.17
C ILE A 537 -31.65 -12.47 19.07
N ARG A 538 -32.09 -13.46 19.86
CA ARG A 538 -33.52 -13.69 20.03
C ARG A 538 -34.04 -12.56 20.91
N PRO A 539 -35.03 -11.76 20.45
CA PRO A 539 -35.64 -10.76 21.31
C PRO A 539 -36.19 -11.47 22.55
N ASN A 540 -36.02 -10.85 23.73
CA ASN A 540 -36.66 -11.35 24.94
C ASN A 540 -38.17 -11.44 24.65
N SER A 541 -38.71 -12.66 24.69
CA SER A 541 -40.13 -12.82 25.01
C SER A 541 -40.32 -12.19 26.39
N ILE A 542 -41.07 -11.08 26.41
CA ILE A 542 -41.54 -10.37 27.60
C ILE A 542 -42.06 -11.36 28.65
#